data_AF-A0A2V7E936-F1
#
_entry.id   AF-A0A2V7E936-F1
#
_cell.length_a   1.000
_cell.length_b   1.000
_cell.length_c   1.000
_cell.angle_alpha   90.00
_cell.angle_beta   90.00
_cell.angle_gamma   90.00
#
_symmetry.space_group_name_H-M   'P 1'
#
loop_
_entity.id
_entity.type
_entity.pdbx_description
1 polymer ?
#
loop_
_entity_poly.entity_id
_entity_poly.type
_entity_poly.pdbx_seq_one_letter_code
_entity_poly.pdbx_strand_id
1 'polypeptide(L)'
;MCQVLYRVEDKRIQSYFLGGKYPEVQEAAQVALALEKYPLKTPVLLDDIVELTGIPSRKAKIVFALLKRHGLVREHRGGKWERLGGNLCAVDLSADLQDYEERRAMDQEKLRTMIQFCQTTQCRTRYILEHFGEEVSPDWSCHNCDACDPNIALLARGA
;
A
#
# COMPACT_ATOMS: atom_id res chain seq x y z
N MET A 1 -25.72 16.43 -12.70
CA MET A 1 -24.97 15.46 -13.52
C MET A 1 -23.69 15.07 -12.80
N CYS A 2 -23.50 13.77 -12.54
CA CYS A 2 -22.30 13.20 -11.92
C CYS A 2 -21.44 12.53 -13.00
N GLN A 3 -20.23 13.04 -13.24
CA GLN A 3 -19.32 12.53 -14.26
C GLN A 3 -17.98 12.14 -13.63
N VAL A 4 -17.40 11.01 -14.05
CA VAL A 4 -16.06 10.63 -13.63
C VAL A 4 -15.02 11.16 -14.59
N LEU A 5 -13.99 11.79 -14.04
CA LEU A 5 -12.78 12.17 -14.73
C LEU A 5 -11.69 11.17 -14.33
N TYR A 6 -11.29 10.32 -15.28
CA TYR A 6 -10.30 9.27 -15.05
C TYR A 6 -9.34 9.20 -16.23
N ARG A 7 -8.04 9.20 -15.94
CA ARG A 7 -7.01 8.91 -16.93
C ARG A 7 -6.34 7.58 -16.60
N VAL A 8 -6.09 6.77 -17.63
CA VAL A 8 -5.43 5.47 -17.45
C VAL A 8 -4.01 5.64 -16.87
N GLU A 9 -3.37 6.78 -17.12
CA GLU A 9 -2.07 7.11 -16.54
C GLU A 9 -2.09 7.22 -15.00
N ASP A 10 -3.23 7.60 -14.40
CA ASP A 10 -3.37 7.77 -12.95
C ASP A 10 -3.19 6.43 -12.21
N LYS A 11 -3.53 5.32 -12.88
CA LYS A 11 -3.27 3.97 -12.36
C LYS A 11 -1.79 3.75 -12.08
N ARG A 12 -0.89 4.19 -12.96
CA ARG A 12 0.56 3.94 -12.80
C ARG A 12 1.11 4.63 -11.56
N ILE A 13 0.65 5.86 -11.30
CA ILE A 13 1.03 6.63 -10.11
C ILE A 13 0.57 5.90 -8.84
N GLN A 14 -0.69 5.46 -8.80
CA GLN A 14 -1.23 4.73 -7.65
C GLN A 14 -0.50 3.39 -7.44
N SER A 15 -0.29 2.62 -8.51
CA SER A 15 0.47 1.36 -8.45
C SER A 15 1.90 1.56 -7.93
N TYR A 16 2.58 2.64 -8.32
CA TYR A 16 3.91 2.98 -7.83
C TYR A 16 3.91 3.21 -6.31
N PHE A 17 2.95 3.98 -5.79
CA PHE A 17 2.84 4.22 -4.35
C PHE A 17 2.48 2.95 -3.55
N LEU A 18 1.73 2.02 -4.14
CA LEU A 18 1.42 0.74 -3.50
C LEU A 18 2.63 -0.21 -3.43
N GLY A 19 3.39 -0.32 -4.52
CA GLY A 19 4.57 -1.20 -4.58
C GLY A 19 5.69 -0.80 -3.60
N GLY A 20 5.81 0.48 -3.26
CA GLY A 20 6.83 0.99 -2.34
C GLY A 20 6.45 1.05 -0.86
N LYS A 21 5.21 0.68 -0.49
CA LYS A 21 4.66 1.01 0.84
C LYS A 21 5.19 0.16 1.99
N TYR A 22 5.41 -1.13 1.74
CA TYR A 22 5.78 -2.12 2.77
C TYR A 22 7.02 -2.91 2.32
N PRO A 23 7.96 -3.22 3.25
CA PRO A 23 9.13 -4.04 2.94
C PRO A 23 8.74 -5.48 2.59
N GLU A 24 9.51 -6.12 1.73
CA GLU A 24 9.50 -7.57 1.52
C GLU A 24 10.35 -8.29 2.57
N VAL A 25 10.16 -9.60 2.71
CA VAL A 25 10.96 -10.44 3.63
C VAL A 25 12.45 -10.27 3.39
N GLN A 26 12.87 -10.24 2.12
CA GLN A 26 14.27 -10.05 1.74
C GLN A 26 14.80 -8.67 2.13
N GLU A 27 13.99 -7.61 1.95
CA GLU A 27 14.35 -6.25 2.36
C GLU A 27 14.47 -6.15 3.89
N ALA A 28 13.57 -6.79 4.64
CA ALA A 28 13.64 -6.85 6.09
C ALA A 28 14.92 -7.54 6.58
N ALA A 29 15.28 -8.68 5.98
CA ALA A 29 16.52 -9.39 6.28
C ALA A 29 17.77 -8.54 5.96
N GLN A 30 17.78 -7.83 4.82
CA GLN A 30 18.90 -6.95 4.45
C GLN A 30 19.10 -5.81 5.46
N VAL A 31 18.03 -5.16 5.90
CA VAL A 31 18.10 -4.10 6.94
C VAL A 31 18.60 -4.66 8.26
N ALA A 32 18.13 -5.84 8.67
CA ALA A 32 18.58 -6.50 9.89
C ALA A 32 20.09 -6.84 9.83
N LEU A 33 20.54 -7.50 8.76
CA LEU A 33 21.96 -7.82 8.54
C LEU A 33 22.84 -6.56 8.47
N ALA A 34 22.35 -5.49 7.87
CA ALA A 34 23.06 -4.22 7.83
C ALA A 34 23.30 -3.64 9.22
N LEU A 35 22.29 -3.68 10.10
CA LEU A 35 22.42 -3.23 11.49
C LEU A 35 23.37 -4.14 12.30
N GLU A 36 23.42 -5.44 12.02
CA GLU A 36 24.32 -6.37 12.71
C GLU A 36 25.80 -6.12 12.48
N LYS A 37 26.17 -5.49 11.36
CA LYS A 37 27.56 -5.08 11.08
C LYS A 37 28.10 -4.09 12.10
N TYR A 38 27.22 -3.34 12.77
CA TYR A 38 27.60 -2.41 13.82
C TYR A 38 27.73 -3.12 15.17
N PRO A 39 28.65 -2.70 16.05
CA PRO A 39 28.77 -3.27 17.39
C PRO A 39 27.47 -3.15 18.19
N LEU A 40 27.30 -4.06 19.16
CA LEU A 40 26.20 -3.97 20.12
C LEU A 40 26.19 -2.61 20.81
N LYS A 41 24.99 -2.13 21.16
CA LYS A 41 24.78 -0.89 21.92
C LYS A 41 25.35 0.38 21.29
N THR A 42 25.57 0.36 19.98
CA THR A 42 26.02 1.53 19.22
C THR A 42 24.82 2.12 18.46
N PRO A 43 24.42 3.37 18.74
CA PRO A 43 23.37 4.03 17.96
C PRO A 43 23.87 4.37 16.54
N VAL A 44 23.13 3.92 15.53
CA VAL A 44 23.41 4.10 14.10
C VAL A 44 22.33 4.97 13.48
N LEU A 45 22.66 5.86 12.54
CA LEU A 45 21.63 6.63 11.85
C LEU A 45 20.85 5.72 10.89
N LEU A 46 19.55 5.95 10.78
CA LEU A 46 18.74 5.29 9.76
C LEU A 46 19.34 5.49 8.36
N ASP A 47 19.82 6.69 8.06
CA ASP A 47 20.33 7.03 6.74
C ASP A 47 21.59 6.22 6.38
N ASP A 48 22.46 5.92 7.35
CA ASP A 48 23.61 5.02 7.15
C ASP A 48 23.16 3.62 6.68
N ILE A 49 22.06 3.11 7.25
CA ILE A 49 21.49 1.81 6.89
C ILE A 49 20.83 1.87 5.51
N VAL A 50 20.16 2.98 5.18
CA VAL A 50 19.56 3.22 3.87
C VAL A 50 20.64 3.29 2.79
N GLU A 51 21.73 4.02 3.02
CA GLU A 51 22.87 4.10 2.11
C GLU A 51 23.53 2.73 1.91
N LEU A 52 23.68 1.96 3.00
CA LEU A 52 24.30 0.64 2.96
C LEU A 52 23.44 -0.43 2.24
N THR A 53 22.12 -0.35 2.34
CA THR A 53 21.21 -1.35 1.78
C THR A 53 20.55 -0.95 0.46
N GLY A 54 20.48 0.34 0.15
CA GLY A 54 19.67 0.88 -0.94
C GLY A 54 18.15 0.82 -0.68
N ILE A 55 17.72 0.35 0.49
CA ILE A 55 16.29 0.22 0.82
C ILE A 55 15.73 1.58 1.22
N PRO A 56 14.61 2.05 0.63
CA PRO A 56 14.03 3.35 0.96
C PRO A 56 13.77 3.55 2.46
N SER A 57 14.05 4.75 2.98
CA SER A 57 13.96 5.07 4.42
C SER A 57 12.62 4.71 5.03
N ARG A 58 11.52 4.81 4.27
CA ARG A 58 10.17 4.41 4.73
C ARG A 58 10.09 2.92 5.05
N LYS A 59 10.63 2.06 4.18
CA LYS A 59 10.65 0.60 4.37
C LYS A 59 11.59 0.23 5.51
N ALA A 60 12.79 0.79 5.56
CA ALA A 60 13.75 0.57 6.65
C ALA A 60 13.18 0.96 8.02
N LYS A 61 12.43 2.08 8.12
CA LYS A 61 11.72 2.46 9.35
C LYS A 61 10.67 1.42 9.78
N ILE A 62 9.93 0.83 8.84
CA ILE A 62 8.96 -0.23 9.14
C ILE A 62 9.70 -1.43 9.73
N VAL A 63 10.79 -1.87 9.10
CA VAL A 63 11.59 -2.99 9.61
C VAL A 63 12.10 -2.71 11.03
N PHE A 64 12.64 -1.51 11.29
CA PHE A 64 13.06 -1.16 12.65
C PHE A 64 11.91 -1.09 13.65
N ALA A 65 10.73 -0.63 13.24
CA ALA A 65 9.56 -0.66 14.10
C ALA A 65 9.14 -2.10 14.46
N LEU A 66 9.27 -3.06 13.52
CA LEU A 66 9.04 -4.48 13.77
C LEU A 66 10.09 -5.04 14.73
N LEU A 67 11.37 -4.83 14.47
CA LEU A 67 12.45 -5.27 15.36
C LEU A 67 12.30 -4.67 16.77
N LYS A 68 11.82 -3.43 16.88
CA LYS A 68 11.56 -2.75 18.17
C LYS A 68 10.41 -3.38 18.92
N ARG A 69 9.34 -3.78 18.21
CA ARG A 69 8.19 -4.49 18.79
C ARG A 69 8.62 -5.80 19.45
N HIS A 70 9.59 -6.48 18.87
CA HIS A 70 10.21 -7.70 19.40
C HIS A 70 11.35 -7.44 20.41
N GLY A 71 11.60 -6.17 20.79
CA GLY A 71 12.60 -5.81 21.79
C GLY A 71 14.06 -5.96 21.34
N LEU A 72 14.31 -6.09 20.05
CA LEU A 72 15.66 -6.32 19.50
C LEU A 72 16.44 -5.04 19.22
N VAL A 73 15.72 -3.93 19.03
CA VAL A 73 16.32 -2.62 18.77
C VAL A 73 15.67 -1.56 19.66
N ARG A 74 16.44 -0.49 19.92
CA ARG A 74 16.00 0.72 20.60
C ARG A 74 16.11 1.90 19.65
N GLU A 75 15.07 2.72 19.65
CA GLU A 75 15.06 3.99 18.94
C GLU A 75 15.55 5.11 19.86
N HIS A 76 16.38 5.99 19.32
CA HIS A 76 16.91 7.18 19.97
C HIS A 76 16.43 8.44 19.26
N ARG A 77 16.57 9.59 19.93
CA ARG A 77 16.28 10.90 19.31
C ARG A 77 17.16 11.11 18.08
N GLY A 78 16.63 11.82 17.09
CA GLY A 78 17.35 12.13 15.86
C GLY A 78 17.44 10.96 14.87
N GLY A 79 16.52 9.98 14.93
CA GLY A 79 16.44 8.91 13.94
C GLY A 79 17.54 7.86 14.04
N LYS A 80 18.13 7.71 15.22
CA LYS A 80 19.17 6.71 15.49
C LYS A 80 18.57 5.43 16.07
N TRP A 81 19.14 4.30 15.68
CA TRP A 81 18.70 2.97 16.08
C TRP A 81 19.87 2.18 16.65
N GLU A 82 19.63 1.49 17.74
CA GLU A 82 20.62 0.71 18.47
C GLU A 82 20.12 -0.74 18.53
N ARG A 83 20.92 -1.72 18.11
CA ARG A 83 20.60 -3.12 18.37
C ARG A 83 20.94 -3.50 19.81
N LEU A 84 19.99 -4.19 20.46
CA LEU A 84 20.08 -4.67 21.83
C LEU A 84 20.60 -6.11 21.91
N GLY A 85 20.50 -6.86 20.80
CA GLY A 85 20.98 -8.23 20.67
C GLY A 85 21.72 -8.48 19.36
N GLY A 86 22.22 -9.70 19.21
CA GLY A 86 22.66 -10.25 17.92
C GLY A 86 21.59 -11.17 17.34
N ASN A 87 21.83 -11.67 16.13
CA ASN A 87 20.95 -12.58 15.41
C ASN A 87 19.54 -12.02 15.18
N LEU A 88 19.47 -10.77 14.73
CA LEU A 88 18.24 -10.07 14.37
C LEU A 88 17.43 -10.83 13.31
N CYS A 89 18.10 -11.62 12.47
CA CYS A 89 17.46 -12.43 11.43
C CYS A 89 16.82 -13.72 11.97
N ALA A 90 17.13 -14.14 13.19
CA ALA A 90 16.54 -15.34 13.78
C ALA A 90 15.18 -15.09 14.42
N VAL A 91 14.77 -13.83 14.57
CA VAL A 91 13.42 -13.52 15.03
C VAL A 91 12.42 -13.80 13.91
N ASP A 92 11.40 -14.56 14.29
CA ASP A 92 10.28 -14.85 13.41
C ASP A 92 9.40 -13.61 13.25
N LEU A 93 9.63 -12.90 12.13
CA LEU A 93 8.80 -11.77 11.70
C LEU A 93 7.67 -12.22 10.76
N SER A 94 7.45 -13.52 10.57
CA SER A 94 6.51 -14.04 9.56
C SER A 94 5.08 -13.53 9.77
N ALA A 95 4.59 -13.52 11.01
CA ALA A 95 3.26 -12.99 11.34
C ALA A 95 3.15 -11.49 11.03
N ASP A 96 4.16 -10.69 11.42
CA ASP A 96 4.15 -9.25 11.13
C ASP A 96 4.24 -8.95 9.62
N LEU A 97 5.00 -9.77 8.88
CA LEU A 97 5.15 -9.64 7.43
C LEU A 97 3.90 -10.13 6.69
N GLN A 98 3.23 -11.17 7.19
CA GLN A 98 1.94 -11.64 6.68
C GLN A 98 0.87 -10.55 6.81
N ASP A 99 0.78 -9.86 7.95
CA ASP A 99 -0.10 -8.70 8.11
C ASP A 99 0.13 -7.63 7.02
N TYR A 100 1.38 -7.43 6.61
CA TYR A 100 1.72 -6.48 5.54
C TYR A 100 1.40 -7.00 4.15
N GLU A 101 1.54 -8.30 3.90
CA GLU A 101 1.09 -8.94 2.66
C GLU A 101 -0.42 -8.83 2.50
N GLU A 102 -1.19 -9.10 3.56
CA GLU A 102 -2.64 -8.93 3.58
C GLU A 102 -3.02 -7.46 3.33
N ARG A 103 -2.38 -6.51 4.02
CA ARG A 103 -2.59 -5.07 3.77
C ARG A 103 -2.25 -4.68 2.34
N ARG A 104 -1.19 -5.26 1.75
CA ARG A 104 -0.80 -5.03 0.35
C ARG A 104 -1.87 -5.57 -0.59
N ALA A 105 -2.38 -6.78 -0.36
CA ALA A 105 -3.45 -7.36 -1.14
C ALA A 105 -4.74 -6.52 -1.05
N MET A 106 -5.12 -6.08 0.16
CA MET A 106 -6.27 -5.19 0.36
C MET A 106 -6.10 -3.84 -0.35
N ASP A 107 -4.91 -3.24 -0.30
CA ASP A 107 -4.63 -1.98 -0.97
C ASP A 107 -4.69 -2.14 -2.51
N GLN A 108 -4.20 -3.26 -3.05
CA GLN A 108 -4.32 -3.60 -4.46
C GLN A 108 -5.78 -3.82 -4.89
N GLU A 109 -6.55 -4.51 -4.05
CA GLU A 109 -7.97 -4.78 -4.29
C GLU A 109 -8.81 -3.50 -4.30
N LYS A 110 -8.53 -2.58 -3.36
CA LYS A 110 -9.15 -1.24 -3.36
C LYS A 110 -8.86 -0.47 -4.64
N LEU A 111 -7.61 -0.49 -5.11
CA LEU A 111 -7.24 0.16 -6.37
C LEU A 111 -7.96 -0.49 -7.55
N ARG A 112 -8.02 -1.82 -7.60
CA ARG A 112 -8.75 -2.57 -8.63
C ARG A 112 -10.23 -2.17 -8.65
N THR A 113 -10.86 -2.12 -7.48
CA THR A 113 -12.26 -1.72 -7.33
C THR A 113 -12.50 -0.28 -7.82
N MET A 114 -11.61 0.67 -7.50
CA MET A 114 -11.72 2.04 -8.01
C MET A 114 -11.53 2.14 -9.53
N ILE A 115 -10.61 1.37 -10.10
CA ILE A 115 -10.43 1.31 -11.56
C ILE A 115 -11.70 0.76 -12.23
N GLN A 116 -12.26 -0.32 -11.67
CA GLN A 116 -13.52 -0.89 -12.14
C GLN A 116 -14.67 0.12 -12.03
N PHE A 117 -14.78 0.85 -10.92
CA PHE A 117 -15.74 1.95 -10.77
C PHE A 117 -15.57 3.00 -11.86
N CYS A 118 -14.34 3.45 -12.15
CA CYS A 118 -14.10 4.46 -13.18
C CYS A 118 -14.48 3.96 -14.58
N GLN A 119 -14.23 2.69 -14.88
CA GLN A 119 -14.41 2.09 -16.21
C GLN A 119 -15.77 1.40 -16.41
N THR A 120 -16.60 1.28 -15.36
CA THR A 120 -17.89 0.59 -15.46
C THR A 120 -18.83 1.31 -16.41
N THR A 121 -19.60 0.53 -17.16
CA THR A 121 -20.73 1.01 -17.96
C THR A 121 -22.06 0.93 -17.21
N GLN A 122 -22.04 0.39 -15.99
CA GLN A 122 -23.21 0.32 -15.11
C GLN A 122 -23.50 1.69 -14.47
N CYS A 123 -24.71 1.86 -13.93
CA CYS A 123 -25.04 3.03 -13.12
C CYS A 123 -24.02 3.19 -11.98
N ARG A 124 -23.35 4.35 -11.91
CA ARG A 124 -22.28 4.58 -10.92
C ARG A 124 -22.79 4.53 -9.48
N THR A 125 -23.97 5.09 -9.24
CA THR A 125 -24.58 5.06 -7.90
C THR A 125 -24.95 3.62 -7.51
N ARG A 126 -25.41 2.80 -8.47
CA ARG A 126 -25.67 1.38 -8.23
C ARG A 126 -24.40 0.65 -7.82
N TYR A 127 -23.32 0.84 -8.57
CA TYR A 127 -22.02 0.25 -8.25
C TYR A 127 -21.56 0.60 -6.83
N ILE A 128 -21.75 1.85 -6.41
CA ILE A 128 -21.41 2.31 -5.05
C ILE A 128 -22.29 1.61 -4.01
N LEU A 129 -23.60 1.56 -4.22
CA LEU A 129 -24.54 0.91 -3.31
C LEU A 129 -24.21 -0.59 -3.14
N GLU A 130 -24.04 -1.31 -4.25
CA GLU A 130 -23.66 -2.73 -4.25
C GLU A 130 -22.29 -2.96 -3.60
N HIS A 131 -21.32 -2.05 -3.79
CA HIS A 131 -20.02 -2.13 -3.11
C HIS A 131 -20.13 -2.06 -1.58
N PHE A 132 -21.10 -1.31 -1.06
CA PHE A 132 -21.38 -1.24 0.38
C PHE A 132 -22.37 -2.31 0.88
N GLY A 133 -22.79 -3.24 0.01
CA GLY A 133 -23.64 -4.37 0.36
C GLY A 133 -25.15 -4.09 0.26
N GLU A 134 -25.55 -2.98 -0.35
CA GLU A 134 -26.97 -2.68 -0.59
C GLU A 134 -27.50 -3.52 -1.76
N GLU A 135 -28.67 -4.14 -1.57
CA GLU A 135 -29.36 -4.87 -2.62
C GLU A 135 -30.14 -3.88 -3.51
N VAL A 136 -29.70 -3.73 -4.75
CA VAL A 136 -30.32 -2.83 -5.72
C VAL A 136 -31.06 -3.62 -6.79
N SER A 137 -32.30 -3.23 -7.07
CA SER A 137 -33.12 -3.91 -8.08
C SER A 137 -32.45 -3.89 -9.47
N PRO A 138 -32.54 -4.96 -10.27
CA PRO A 138 -31.88 -5.03 -11.58
C PRO A 138 -32.26 -3.91 -12.56
N ASP A 139 -33.47 -3.37 -12.45
CA ASP A 139 -34.04 -2.29 -13.27
C ASP A 139 -33.78 -0.89 -12.73
N TRP A 140 -33.16 -0.76 -11.55
CA TRP A 140 -32.89 0.53 -10.94
C TRP A 140 -31.80 1.32 -11.68
N SER A 141 -32.00 2.62 -11.82
CA SER A 141 -31.00 3.56 -12.33
C SER A 141 -31.11 4.92 -11.62
N CYS A 142 -29.99 5.62 -11.44
CA CYS A 142 -29.99 6.88 -10.67
C CYS A 142 -30.39 8.12 -11.49
N HIS A 143 -30.49 7.99 -12.82
CA HIS A 143 -30.83 9.05 -13.77
C HIS A 143 -29.99 10.35 -13.70
N ASN A 144 -28.85 10.35 -12.97
CA ASN A 144 -28.01 11.54 -12.78
C ASN A 144 -26.52 11.31 -13.09
N CYS A 145 -26.03 10.07 -13.11
CA CYS A 145 -24.65 9.79 -13.50
C CYS A 145 -24.48 9.74 -15.02
N ASP A 146 -23.27 10.03 -15.50
CA ASP A 146 -22.83 9.90 -16.89
C ASP A 146 -23.20 8.56 -17.55
N ALA A 147 -23.18 7.44 -16.82
CA ALA A 147 -23.59 6.13 -17.33
C ALA A 147 -25.12 5.95 -17.48
N CYS A 148 -25.93 6.79 -16.81
CA CYS A 148 -27.39 6.79 -16.92
C CYS A 148 -27.90 7.98 -17.75
N ASP A 149 -27.02 8.91 -18.13
CA ASP A 149 -27.40 10.05 -18.96
C ASP A 149 -27.52 9.60 -20.43
N PRO A 150 -28.73 9.68 -21.01
CA PRO A 150 -28.96 9.26 -22.40
C PRO A 150 -28.15 10.07 -23.42
N ASN A 151 -27.70 11.29 -23.10
CA ASN A 151 -26.93 12.12 -24.02
C ASN A 151 -25.47 11.67 -24.18
N ILE A 152 -24.88 11.02 -23.18
CA ILE A 152 -23.51 10.47 -23.27
C ILE A 152 -23.49 9.13 -24.05
N ALA A 153 -24.57 8.34 -23.96
CA ALA A 153 -24.68 7.07 -24.69
C ALA A 153 -24.69 7.23 -26.23
N LEU A 154 -25.06 8.41 -26.75
CA LEU A 154 -25.04 8.74 -28.18
C LEU A 154 -23.64 9.08 -28.72
N LEU A 155 -22.77 9.70 -27.91
CA LEU A 155 -21.40 10.04 -28.32
C LEU A 155 -20.50 8.81 -28.46
N ALA A 156 -20.74 7.75 -27.69
CA ALA A 156 -19.97 6.50 -27.76
C ALA A 156 -20.37 5.56 -28.91
N ARG A 157 -21.50 5.80 -29.60
CA ARG A 157 -22.00 4.97 -30.71
C ARG A 157 -21.75 5.56 -32.10
N GLY A 158 -21.19 6.77 -32.16
CA GLY A 158 -20.88 7.48 -33.40
C GLY A 158 -19.39 7.67 -33.69
N ALA A 159 -18.52 6.93 -33.00
CA ALA A 159 -17.06 6.91 -33.19
C ALA A 159 -16.60 5.54 -33.71
#